data_AF-X1QSQ7-F1
#
_entry.id   AF-X1QSQ7-F1
#
_cell.length_a   1.000
_cell.length_b   1.000
_cell.length_c   1.000
_cell.angle_alpha   90.00
_cell.angle_beta   90.00
_cell.angle_gamma   90.00
#
_symmetry.space_group_name_H-M   'P 1'
#
loop_
_entity.id
_entity.type
_entity.pdbx_description
1 polymer ?
#
loop_
_entity_poly.entity_id
_entity_poly.type
_entity_poly.pdbx_seq_one_letter_code
_entity_poly.pdbx_strand_id
1 'polypeptide(L)'
;EEELIQKRKEIRELTAILKSAQKIKEVIKKELKVLKENFGDERRTKVSTQKIGELSLEDLVPEEETIITLTQGGYIKRINPTVYKIQRRGGKGILGMKTLQDDIVEHFLLANTHDSLFFFTDSGKVFRTFVYEIPEGTRVAKGLFFLYILVDSEVFVTFRVLIPPLS
;
A
#
# COMPACT_ATOMS: atom_id res chain seq x y z
N GLU A 1 -54.51 -3.69 46.05
CA GLU A 1 -53.15 -3.56 46.62
C GLU A 1 -52.03 -3.76 45.59
N GLU A 2 -52.19 -4.67 44.63
CA GLU A 2 -51.19 -4.96 43.59
C GLU A 2 -50.76 -3.74 42.74
N GLU A 3 -51.72 -2.89 42.32
CA GLU A 3 -51.43 -1.68 41.54
C GLU A 3 -50.49 -0.71 42.27
N LEU A 4 -50.65 -0.58 43.59
CA LEU A 4 -49.80 0.28 44.43
C LEU A 4 -48.36 -0.25 44.48
N ILE A 5 -48.20 -1.57 44.55
CA ILE A 5 -46.89 -2.23 44.57
C ILE A 5 -46.19 -2.01 43.23
N GLN A 6 -46.92 -2.15 42.12
CA GLN A 6 -46.40 -1.95 40.76
C GLN A 6 -45.90 -0.51 40.55
N LYS A 7 -46.72 0.49 40.91
CA LYS A 7 -46.31 1.91 40.82
C LYS A 7 -45.10 2.23 41.68
N ARG A 8 -45.02 1.68 42.90
CA ARG A 8 -43.85 1.87 43.78
C ARG A 8 -42.58 1.25 43.19
N LYS A 9 -42.69 0.12 42.50
CA LYS A 9 -41.56 -0.52 41.80
C LYS A 9 -41.09 0.34 40.62
N GLU A 10 -42.01 0.82 39.81
CA GLU A 10 -41.72 1.68 38.66
C GLU A 10 -41.06 3.01 39.07
N ILE A 11 -41.58 3.66 40.11
CA ILE A 11 -40.96 4.88 40.69
C ILE A 11 -39.52 4.61 41.12
N ARG A 12 -39.25 3.47 41.75
CA ARG A 12 -37.91 3.09 42.21
C ARG A 12 -36.95 2.90 41.04
N GLU A 13 -37.39 2.23 39.97
CA GLU A 13 -36.60 2.00 38.76
C GLU A 13 -36.30 3.30 38.01
N LEU A 14 -37.30 4.14 37.77
CA LEU A 14 -37.14 5.44 37.10
C LEU A 14 -36.23 6.38 37.90
N THR A 15 -36.39 6.43 39.23
CA THR A 15 -35.51 7.23 40.10
C THR A 15 -34.06 6.73 40.06
N ALA A 16 -33.86 5.42 39.95
CA ALA A 16 -32.52 4.84 39.84
C ALA A 16 -31.84 5.19 38.50
N ILE A 17 -32.59 5.31 37.41
CA ILE A 17 -32.09 5.78 36.12
C ILE A 17 -31.74 7.26 36.22
N LEU A 18 -32.64 8.11 36.73
CA LEU A 18 -32.44 9.56 36.84
C LEU A 18 -31.23 9.95 37.71
N LYS A 19 -30.93 9.16 38.76
CA LYS A 19 -29.78 9.42 39.65
C LYS A 19 -28.42 9.06 39.06
N SER A 20 -28.35 8.34 37.93
CA SER A 20 -27.09 7.88 37.35
C SER A 20 -27.00 8.22 35.87
N ALA A 21 -26.06 9.11 35.53
CA ALA A 21 -25.77 9.48 34.14
C ALA A 21 -25.39 8.26 33.27
N GLN A 22 -24.80 7.21 33.86
CA GLN A 22 -24.42 5.99 33.15
C GLN A 22 -25.63 5.17 32.72
N LYS A 23 -26.63 5.01 33.61
CA LYS A 23 -27.89 4.33 33.27
C LYS A 23 -28.69 5.08 32.21
N ILE A 24 -28.67 6.41 32.25
CA ILE A 24 -29.30 7.25 31.20
C ILE A 24 -28.66 6.97 29.84
N LYS A 25 -27.32 6.95 29.76
CA LYS A 25 -26.60 6.63 28.51
C LYS A 25 -26.91 5.21 28.01
N GLU A 26 -27.07 4.24 28.89
CA GLU A 26 -27.46 2.87 28.52
C GLU A 26 -28.86 2.82 27.90
N VAL A 27 -29.82 3.54 28.48
CA VAL A 27 -31.18 3.65 27.93
C VAL A 27 -31.14 4.31 26.56
N ILE A 28 -30.47 5.46 26.43
CA ILE A 28 -30.32 6.17 25.15
C ILE A 28 -29.68 5.26 24.09
N LYS A 29 -28.64 4.50 24.44
CA LYS A 29 -27.99 3.57 23.51
C LYS A 29 -28.93 2.45 23.05
N LYS A 30 -29.77 1.92 23.95
CA LYS A 30 -30.78 0.91 23.61
C LYS A 30 -31.83 1.48 22.66
N GLU A 31 -32.35 2.67 22.96
CA GLU A 31 -33.34 3.35 22.11
C GLU A 31 -32.78 3.66 20.72
N LEU A 32 -31.57 4.22 20.64
CA LEU A 32 -30.90 4.47 19.36
C LEU A 32 -30.68 3.20 18.55
N LYS A 33 -30.42 2.06 19.21
CA LYS A 33 -30.26 0.77 18.52
C LYS A 33 -31.58 0.31 17.92
N VAL A 34 -32.68 0.39 18.68
CA VAL A 34 -34.03 0.07 18.20
C VAL A 34 -34.44 0.98 17.03
N LEU A 35 -34.15 2.28 17.12
CA LEU A 35 -34.41 3.21 16.02
C LEU A 35 -33.60 2.85 14.76
N LYS A 36 -32.34 2.48 14.91
CA LYS A 36 -31.49 2.02 13.79
C LYS A 36 -32.02 0.74 13.16
N GLU A 37 -32.52 -0.21 13.95
CA GLU A 37 -33.08 -1.47 13.45
C GLU A 37 -34.41 -1.25 12.71
N ASN A 38 -35.26 -0.34 13.20
CA ASN A 38 -36.58 -0.08 12.62
C ASN A 38 -36.56 0.88 11.42
N PHE A 39 -35.63 1.84 11.41
CA PHE A 39 -35.63 2.95 10.44
C PHE A 39 -34.29 3.13 9.70
N GLY A 40 -33.34 2.22 9.89
CA GLY A 40 -32.06 2.27 9.18
C GLY A 40 -32.20 1.86 7.71
N ASP A 41 -31.70 2.69 6.80
CA ASP A 41 -31.56 2.37 5.39
C ASP A 41 -30.09 2.29 4.98
N GLU A 42 -29.83 1.62 3.85
CA GLU A 42 -28.49 1.59 3.29
C GLU A 42 -28.09 2.96 2.75
N ARG A 43 -26.81 3.30 2.92
CA ARG A 43 -26.26 4.54 2.39
C ARG A 43 -26.35 4.52 0.86
N ARG A 44 -27.16 5.41 0.30
CA ARG A 44 -27.38 5.52 -1.15
C ARG A 44 -26.16 6.02 -1.93
N THR A 45 -25.30 6.82 -1.29
CA THR A 45 -24.13 7.43 -1.94
C THR A 45 -22.85 6.70 -1.58
N LYS A 46 -22.08 6.34 -2.62
CA LYS A 46 -20.69 5.87 -2.47
C LYS A 46 -19.77 7.08 -2.37
N VAL A 47 -18.84 7.04 -1.43
CA VAL A 47 -17.80 8.05 -1.31
C VAL A 47 -16.58 7.50 -2.04
N SER A 48 -16.27 8.06 -3.21
CA SER A 48 -14.99 7.81 -3.87
C SER A 48 -13.95 8.79 -3.33
N THR A 49 -12.77 8.29 -3.02
CA THR A 49 -11.61 9.11 -2.64
C THR A 49 -11.09 9.94 -3.82
N GLN A 50 -11.32 9.47 -5.04
CA GLN A 50 -10.99 10.17 -6.28
C GLN A 50 -12.20 10.93 -6.82
N LYS A 51 -11.97 12.13 -7.36
CA LYS A 51 -13.00 12.88 -8.10
C LYS A 51 -13.25 12.20 -9.44
N ILE A 52 -14.52 12.14 -9.82
CA ILE A 52 -14.96 11.55 -11.09
C ILE A 52 -14.31 12.32 -12.24
N GLY A 53 -13.45 11.65 -13.02
CA GLY A 53 -12.80 12.22 -14.21
C GLY A 53 -11.41 12.82 -14.01
N GLU A 54 -10.86 12.83 -12.78
CA GLU A 54 -9.44 13.15 -12.58
C GLU A 54 -8.61 11.88 -12.81
N LEU A 55 -7.80 11.88 -13.88
CA LEU A 55 -6.79 10.84 -14.11
C LEU A 55 -5.62 11.06 -13.13
N SER A 56 -5.20 10.01 -12.45
CA SER A 56 -3.96 10.04 -11.68
C SER A 56 -2.75 9.98 -12.62
N LEU A 57 -1.57 10.40 -12.12
CA LEU A 57 -0.33 10.23 -12.87
C LEU A 57 -0.02 8.75 -13.15
N GLU A 58 -0.46 7.86 -12.26
CA GLU A 58 -0.35 6.40 -12.40
C GLU A 58 -1.18 5.89 -13.59
N ASP A 59 -2.39 6.41 -13.80
CA ASP A 59 -3.26 6.04 -14.93
C ASP A 59 -2.67 6.42 -16.31
N LEU A 60 -1.71 7.35 -16.35
CA LEU A 60 -1.01 7.74 -17.57
C LEU A 60 0.15 6.80 -17.91
N VAL A 61 0.56 5.94 -16.99
CA VAL A 61 1.66 5.00 -17.19
C VAL A 61 1.11 3.69 -17.76
N PRO A 62 1.62 3.19 -18.90
CA PRO A 62 1.19 1.91 -19.43
C PRO A 62 1.64 0.77 -18.52
N GLU A 63 0.77 -0.24 -18.39
CA GLU A 63 1.05 -1.48 -17.66
C GLU A 63 1.94 -2.40 -18.51
N GLU A 64 3.23 -2.47 -18.18
CA GLU A 64 4.23 -3.19 -18.97
C GLU A 64 5.20 -3.98 -18.08
N GLU A 65 5.64 -5.14 -18.56
CA GLU A 65 6.72 -5.88 -17.91
C GLU A 65 8.05 -5.14 -18.07
N THR A 66 8.76 -4.99 -16.96
CA THR A 66 10.06 -4.32 -16.90
C THR A 66 11.01 -5.08 -15.99
N ILE A 67 12.30 -4.96 -16.28
CA ILE A 67 13.37 -5.53 -15.48
C ILE A 67 13.95 -4.42 -14.62
N ILE A 68 13.97 -4.64 -13.31
CA ILE A 68 14.62 -3.76 -12.35
C ILE A 68 15.98 -4.32 -12.01
N THR A 69 16.99 -3.45 -12.11
CA THR A 69 18.37 -3.75 -11.75
C THR A 69 18.76 -2.86 -10.59
N LEU A 70 19.23 -3.45 -9.49
CA LEU A 70 19.89 -2.76 -8.40
C LEU A 70 21.34 -3.22 -8.30
N THR A 71 22.25 -2.27 -8.16
CA THR A 71 23.67 -2.55 -7.94
C THR A 71 24.06 -2.43 -6.47
N GLN A 72 25.13 -3.09 -6.07
CA GLN A 72 25.69 -2.99 -4.72
C GLN A 72 26.11 -1.53 -4.40
N GLY A 73 26.52 -0.77 -5.41
CA GLY A 73 26.78 0.68 -5.31
C GLY A 73 25.53 1.55 -5.16
N GLY A 74 24.34 0.96 -5.05
CA GLY A 74 23.08 1.67 -4.81
C GLY A 74 22.46 2.33 -6.04
N TYR A 75 22.82 1.89 -7.25
CA TYR A 75 22.20 2.38 -8.48
C TYR A 75 21.00 1.53 -8.89
N ILE A 76 19.87 2.18 -9.14
CA ILE A 76 18.63 1.55 -9.60
C ILE A 76 18.20 2.04 -10.98
N LYS A 77 17.69 1.14 -11.81
CA LYS A 77 17.09 1.45 -13.11
C LYS A 77 16.06 0.41 -13.52
N ARG A 78 15.12 0.82 -14.38
CA ARG A 78 14.21 -0.07 -15.09
C ARG A 78 14.64 -0.21 -16.55
N ILE A 79 14.51 -1.41 -17.10
CA ILE A 79 14.92 -1.75 -18.46
C ILE A 79 13.80 -2.57 -19.10
N ASN A 80 13.43 -2.24 -20.34
CA ASN A 80 12.50 -3.07 -21.11
C ASN A 80 13.09 -4.48 -21.35
N PRO A 81 12.36 -5.58 -21.06
CA PRO A 81 12.86 -6.95 -21.21
C PRO A 81 13.33 -7.27 -22.64
N THR A 82 12.75 -6.61 -23.64
CA THR A 82 13.10 -6.76 -25.06
C THR A 82 14.57 -6.43 -25.33
N VAL A 83 15.19 -5.57 -24.53
CA VAL A 83 16.62 -5.20 -24.66
C VAL A 83 17.56 -6.38 -24.38
N TYR A 84 17.09 -7.40 -23.64
CA TYR A 84 17.86 -8.61 -23.34
C TYR A 84 17.66 -9.75 -24.37
N LYS A 85 16.89 -9.53 -25.44
CA LYS A 85 16.58 -10.58 -26.43
C LYS A 85 17.85 -11.21 -27.00
N ILE A 86 17.91 -12.53 -26.84
CA ILE A 86 19.07 -13.40 -27.07
C ILE A 86 19.48 -13.41 -28.55
N GLN A 87 20.75 -13.10 -28.83
CA GLN A 87 21.34 -13.38 -30.14
C GLN A 87 21.68 -14.88 -30.22
N ARG A 88 21.07 -15.61 -31.17
CA ARG A 88 21.15 -17.07 -31.35
C ARG A 88 22.49 -17.62 -31.88
N ARG A 89 23.63 -17.01 -31.56
CA ARG A 89 24.95 -17.58 -31.90
C ARG A 89 25.90 -17.33 -30.74
N GLY A 90 26.65 -18.37 -30.36
CA GLY A 90 27.65 -18.36 -29.28
C GLY A 90 28.80 -17.38 -29.50
N GLY A 91 28.49 -16.09 -29.40
CA GLY A 91 29.45 -14.99 -29.34
C GLY A 91 29.68 -14.62 -27.87
N LYS A 92 30.95 -14.48 -27.49
CA LYS A 92 31.41 -13.95 -26.20
C LYS A 92 30.54 -12.78 -25.72
N GLY A 93 29.97 -12.94 -24.53
CA GLY A 93 29.28 -11.96 -23.67
C GLY A 93 28.88 -10.62 -24.28
N ILE A 94 27.57 -10.45 -24.50
CA ILE A 94 27.00 -9.12 -24.73
C ILE A 94 27.18 -8.32 -23.43
N LEU A 95 27.87 -7.18 -23.50
CA LEU A 95 28.20 -6.35 -22.33
C LEU A 95 26.92 -5.98 -21.54
N GLY A 96 26.84 -6.43 -20.28
CA GLY A 96 25.65 -6.24 -19.42
C GLY A 96 25.45 -4.80 -18.98
N MET A 97 26.48 -4.18 -18.40
CA MET A 97 26.45 -2.82 -17.86
C MET A 97 27.87 -2.26 -17.93
N LYS A 98 28.05 -0.97 -18.23
CA LYS A 98 29.38 -0.33 -18.13
C LYS A 98 29.58 0.08 -16.68
N THR A 99 29.96 -0.89 -15.87
CA THR A 99 30.34 -0.66 -14.48
C THR A 99 31.60 0.21 -14.51
N LEU A 100 31.61 1.31 -13.75
CA LEU A 100 32.90 1.86 -13.33
C LEU A 100 33.51 0.76 -12.46
N GLN A 101 34.81 0.52 -12.62
CA GLN A 101 35.59 -0.50 -11.92
C GLN A 101 34.90 -0.98 -10.63
N ASP A 102 34.37 -2.21 -10.68
CA ASP A 102 33.87 -3.01 -9.55
C ASP A 102 32.43 -2.81 -9.01
N ASP A 103 31.52 -2.13 -9.70
CA ASP A 103 30.08 -2.19 -9.31
C ASP A 103 29.41 -3.48 -9.82
N ILE A 104 28.72 -4.23 -8.97
CA ILE A 104 28.12 -5.53 -9.28
C ILE A 104 26.60 -5.41 -9.20
N VAL A 105 25.89 -6.08 -10.12
CA VAL A 105 24.44 -6.22 -10.03
C VAL A 105 24.10 -7.17 -8.88
N GLU A 106 23.45 -6.64 -7.85
CA GLU A 106 23.05 -7.38 -6.67
C GLU A 106 21.65 -7.99 -6.84
N HIS A 107 20.72 -7.20 -7.41
CA HIS A 107 19.36 -7.66 -7.65
C HIS A 107 18.93 -7.42 -9.09
N PHE A 108 18.26 -8.44 -9.62
CA PHE A 108 17.70 -8.46 -10.96
C PHE A 108 16.33 -9.12 -10.92
N LEU A 109 15.27 -8.32 -11.08
CA LEU A 109 13.89 -8.77 -10.89
C LEU A 109 13.01 -8.34 -12.05
N LEU A 110 12.07 -9.21 -12.42
CA LEU A 110 10.99 -8.90 -13.36
C LEU A 110 9.80 -8.37 -12.56
N ALA A 111 9.30 -7.20 -12.95
CA ALA A 111 8.16 -6.54 -12.32
C ALA A 111 7.28 -5.89 -13.39
N ASN A 112 6.07 -5.48 -13.02
CA ASN A 112 5.25 -4.59 -13.83
C ASN A 112 5.50 -3.12 -13.45
N THR A 113 5.31 -2.18 -14.37
CA THR A 113 5.36 -0.73 -14.09
C THR A 113 4.45 -0.29 -12.94
N HIS A 114 3.30 -0.94 -12.76
CA HIS A 114 2.35 -0.66 -11.67
C HIS A 114 2.63 -1.42 -10.38
N ASP A 115 3.63 -2.30 -10.36
CA ASP A 115 4.01 -3.00 -9.13
C ASP A 115 4.66 -2.03 -8.13
N SER A 116 4.52 -2.34 -6.84
CA SER A 116 5.25 -1.67 -5.76
C SER A 116 6.48 -2.49 -5.36
N LEU A 117 7.63 -1.80 -5.23
CA LEU A 117 8.86 -2.35 -4.68
C LEU A 117 9.04 -1.92 -3.24
N PHE A 118 9.43 -2.88 -2.41
CA PHE A 118 9.73 -2.67 -1.00
C PHE A 118 11.21 -2.90 -0.73
N PHE A 119 11.83 -1.93 -0.06
CA PHE A 119 13.22 -1.96 0.36
C PHE A 119 13.25 -2.11 1.87
N PHE A 120 13.84 -3.21 2.35
CA PHE A 120 13.99 -3.50 3.77
C PHE A 120 15.42 -3.22 4.18
N THR A 121 15.57 -2.48 5.27
CA THR A 121 16.88 -2.14 5.84
C THR A 121 17.17 -2.99 7.07
N ASP A 122 18.45 -3.19 7.38
CA ASP A 122 18.94 -3.77 8.64
C ASP A 122 18.42 -3.02 9.88
N SER A 123 18.18 -1.72 9.77
CA SER A 123 17.59 -0.88 10.83
C SER A 123 16.09 -1.12 11.06
N GLY A 124 15.46 -2.01 10.29
CA GLY A 124 14.05 -2.36 10.40
C GLY A 124 13.09 -1.36 9.74
N LYS A 125 13.60 -0.41 8.96
CA LYS A 125 12.78 0.50 8.15
C LYS A 125 12.40 -0.14 6.82
N VAL A 126 11.22 0.21 6.33
CA VAL A 126 10.69 -0.22 5.04
C VAL A 126 10.39 1.00 4.19
N PHE A 127 10.94 1.03 2.98
CA PHE A 127 10.63 2.04 1.97
C PHE A 127 9.82 1.41 0.84
N ARG A 128 8.84 2.15 0.32
CA ARG A 128 8.03 1.76 -0.83
C ARG A 128 8.27 2.72 -1.97
N THR A 129 8.45 2.20 -3.18
CA THR A 129 8.55 2.98 -4.43
C THR A 129 7.78 2.25 -5.51
N PHE A 130 7.04 2.98 -6.34
CA PHE A 130 6.38 2.37 -7.49
C PHE A 130 7.37 2.14 -8.62
N VAL A 131 7.23 1.04 -9.36
CA VAL A 131 8.18 0.70 -10.42
C VAL A 131 8.25 1.78 -11.50
N TYR A 132 7.13 2.44 -11.82
CA TYR A 132 7.09 3.52 -12.81
C TYR A 132 7.89 4.78 -12.40
N GLU A 133 8.16 4.97 -11.11
CA GLU A 133 8.97 6.08 -10.60
C GLU A 133 10.47 5.85 -10.82
N ILE A 134 10.88 4.60 -11.05
CA ILE A 134 12.26 4.26 -11.36
C ILE A 134 12.57 4.70 -12.79
N PRO A 135 13.71 5.39 -13.01
CA PRO A 135 14.05 5.88 -14.33
C PRO A 135 14.35 4.73 -15.29
N GLU A 136 13.80 4.86 -16.49
CA GLU A 136 14.11 3.96 -17.59
C GLU A 136 15.53 4.23 -18.09
N GLY A 137 16.32 3.17 -18.17
CA GLY A 137 17.71 3.24 -18.55
C GLY A 137 18.02 2.28 -19.69
N THR A 138 19.06 2.61 -20.45
CA THR A 138 19.65 1.62 -21.37
C THR A 138 20.40 0.56 -20.58
N ARG A 139 20.61 -0.61 -21.20
CA ARG A 139 21.42 -1.70 -20.64
C ARG A 139 22.77 -1.22 -20.11
N VAL A 140 23.42 -0.32 -20.84
CA VAL A 140 24.76 0.21 -20.52
C VAL A 140 24.73 1.32 -19.44
N ALA A 141 23.63 2.07 -19.33
CA ALA A 141 23.52 3.19 -18.39
C ALA A 141 23.60 2.71 -16.94
N LYS A 142 24.11 3.55 -16.02
CA LYS A 142 24.20 3.21 -14.60
C LYS A 142 22.83 3.19 -13.92
N GLY A 143 21.93 4.08 -14.32
CA GLY A 143 20.71 4.35 -13.57
C GLY A 143 20.87 5.54 -12.64
N LEU A 144 19.92 5.69 -11.73
CA LEU A 144 19.91 6.75 -10.72
C LEU A 144 20.39 6.19 -9.39
N PHE A 145 21.12 7.01 -8.63
CA PHE A 145 21.50 6.66 -7.27
C PHE A 145 20.27 6.65 -6.37
N PHE A 146 19.98 5.52 -5.74
CA PHE A 146 18.82 5.39 -4.87
C PHE A 146 19.19 5.91 -3.47
N LEU A 147 18.74 7.12 -3.16
CA LEU A 147 19.12 7.89 -1.97
C LEU A 147 18.97 7.10 -0.66
N TYR A 148 17.99 6.21 -0.56
CA TYR A 148 17.69 5.46 0.65
C TYR A 148 18.72 4.37 0.99
N ILE A 149 19.63 4.02 0.07
CA ILE A 149 20.72 3.05 0.33
C ILE A 149 21.87 3.67 1.14
N LEU A 150 21.97 5.01 1.21
CA LEU A 150 23.07 5.66 1.95
C LEU A 150 22.90 5.58 3.47
N VAL A 151 21.69 5.30 3.97
CA VAL A 151 21.39 5.34 5.40
C VAL A 151 21.79 4.06 6.12
N ASP A 152 21.75 2.92 5.44
CA ASP A 152 21.86 1.59 6.05
C ASP A 152 22.69 0.65 5.16
N SER A 153 23.58 -0.12 5.81
CA SER A 153 24.69 -0.88 5.18
C SER A 153 24.24 -2.07 4.32
N GLU A 154 23.09 -2.65 4.64
CA GLU A 154 22.50 -3.78 3.92
C GLU A 154 21.02 -3.51 3.65
N VAL A 155 20.68 -3.38 2.36
CA VAL A 155 19.29 -3.24 1.91
C VAL A 155 18.88 -4.52 1.20
N PHE A 156 18.03 -5.31 1.84
CA PHE A 156 17.44 -6.47 1.22
C PHE A 156 16.22 -6.02 0.40
N VAL A 157 16.33 -6.04 -0.93
CA VAL A 157 15.14 -5.88 -1.78
C VAL A 157 14.33 -7.15 -1.68
N THR A 158 13.20 -7.08 -0.99
CA THR A 158 12.34 -8.25 -0.84
C THR A 158 10.91 -7.91 -1.25
N PHE A 159 10.42 -8.69 -2.21
CA PHE A 159 9.03 -8.81 -2.64
C PHE A 159 8.46 -7.71 -3.56
N ARG A 160 8.10 -8.18 -4.77
CA ARG A 160 6.97 -7.71 -5.56
C ARG A 160 5.70 -7.96 -4.75
N VAL A 161 5.00 -6.89 -4.36
CA VAL A 161 3.64 -7.02 -3.82
C VAL A 161 2.69 -6.43 -4.85
N LEU A 162 1.95 -7.30 -5.53
CA LEU A 162 0.69 -6.94 -6.17
C LEU A 162 -0.27 -6.58 -5.03
N ILE A 163 -0.36 -5.30 -4.69
CA ILE A 163 -1.45 -4.82 -3.84
C ILE A 163 -2.63 -4.64 -4.80
N PRO A 164 -3.63 -5.55 -4.82
CA PRO A 164 -4.82 -5.29 -5.61
C PRO A 164 -5.43 -3.97 -5.15
N PRO A 165 -5.99 -3.16 -6.06
CA PRO A 165 -6.65 -1.92 -5.68
C PRO A 165 -7.68 -2.23 -4.60
N LEU A 166 -7.62 -1.47 -3.49
CA LEU A 166 -8.65 -1.50 -2.45
C LEU A 166 -9.96 -1.05 -3.11
N SER A 167 -10.83 -2.01 -3.40
CA SER A 167 -12.18 -1.83 -3.96
C SER A 167 -13.05 -0.93 -3.11
#